data_AF-A0AA96KFW7-F1
#
_entry.id   AF-A0AA96KFW7-F1
#
_cell.length_a   1.000
_cell.length_b   1.000
_cell.length_c   1.000
_cell.angle_alpha   90.00
_cell.angle_beta   90.00
_cell.angle_gamma   90.00
#
_symmetry.space_group_name_H-M   'P 1'
#
loop_
_entity.id
_entity.type
_entity.pdbx_description
1 polymer ?
#
loop_
_entity_poly.entity_id
_entity_poly.type
_entity_poly.pdbx_seq_one_letter_code
_entity_poly.pdbx_strand_id
1 'polypeptide(L)' 'MQSIHIHEIYELIAQNQLPHTIDSAREVVQNFDAEQRFHSCSVTDLTKDTVIEFLSNNGKLSSNGNGGCACGHSG' A
#
# COMPACT_ATOMS: atom_id res chain seq x y z
N MET A 1 2.96 12.53 -18.09
CA MET A 1 1.89 11.99 -17.21
C MET A 1 2.35 10.61 -16.81
N GLN A 2 2.96 10.49 -15.62
CA GLN A 2 3.58 9.25 -15.14
C GLN A 2 2.64 8.64 -14.10
N SER A 3 1.85 7.67 -14.52
CA SER A 3 0.99 6.88 -13.64
C SER A 3 1.88 5.93 -12.83
N ILE A 4 1.83 6.00 -11.50
CA ILE A 4 2.60 5.06 -10.67
C ILE A 4 1.85 3.77 -10.54
N HIS A 5 2.49 2.67 -10.91
CA HIS A 5 1.90 1.36 -10.72
C HIS A 5 2.02 0.92 -9.26
N ILE A 6 1.00 0.26 -8.72
CA ILE A 6 1.05 -0.29 -7.35
C ILE A 6 2.25 -1.24 -7.17
N HIS A 7 2.71 -1.91 -8.22
CA HIS A 7 3.90 -2.77 -8.14
C HIS A 7 5.18 -1.99 -7.79
N GLU A 8 5.30 -0.73 -8.20
CA GLU A 8 6.48 0.10 -7.87
C GLU A 8 6.57 0.38 -6.38
N ILE A 9 5.44 0.51 -5.69
CA ILE A 9 5.43 0.68 -4.22
C ILE A 9 6.05 -0.56 -3.56
N TYR A 10 5.74 -1.77 -4.04
CA TYR A 10 6.36 -2.98 -3.51
C TYR A 10 7.86 -3.04 -3.80
N GLU A 11 8.29 -2.63 -4.98
CA GLU A 11 9.71 -2.55 -5.32
C GLU A 11 10.44 -1.53 -4.45
N LEU A 12 9.83 -0.37 -4.17
CA LEU A 12 10.42 0.65 -3.30
C LEU A 12 10.50 0.20 -1.83
N ILE A 13 9.47 -0.46 -1.32
CA ILE A 13 9.50 -1.06 0.02
C ILE A 13 10.63 -2.11 0.09
N ALA A 14 10.76 -2.97 -0.92
CA ALA A 14 11.81 -3.98 -1.00
C ALA A 14 13.22 -3.36 -1.14
N GLN A 15 13.38 -2.33 -1.97
CA GLN A 15 14.64 -1.60 -2.14
C GLN A 15 15.06 -0.87 -0.86
N ASN A 16 14.10 -0.32 -0.12
CA ASN A 16 14.37 0.33 1.17
C ASN A 16 14.52 -0.67 2.32
N GLN A 17 14.47 -1.99 2.05
CA GLN A 17 14.45 -3.05 3.06
C GLN A 17 13.42 -2.81 4.16
N LEU A 18 12.31 -2.17 3.80
CA LEU A 18 11.22 -1.85 4.71
C LEU A 18 10.32 -3.08 4.88
N PRO A 19 9.79 -3.32 6.08
CA PRO A 19 8.82 -4.39 6.28
C PRO A 19 7.54 -4.07 5.49
N HIS A 20 6.93 -5.08 4.87
CA HIS A 20 5.65 -4.94 4.16
C HIS A 20 4.50 -4.67 5.15
N THR A 21 4.46 -3.45 5.66
CA THR A 21 3.50 -2.96 6.64
C THR A 21 2.78 -1.72 6.12
N ILE A 22 1.62 -1.44 6.72
CA ILE A 22 0.84 -0.23 6.40
C ILE A 22 1.67 1.03 6.61
N ASP A 23 2.51 1.06 7.65
CA ASP A 23 3.34 2.19 8.01
C ASP A 23 4.43 2.45 6.95
N SER A 24 5.14 1.40 6.53
CA SER A 24 6.13 1.51 5.44
C SER A 24 5.50 1.87 4.10
N ALA A 25 4.32 1.33 3.78
CA ALA A 25 3.59 1.75 2.59
C ALA A 25 3.21 3.23 2.67
N ARG A 26 2.74 3.69 3.85
CA ARG A 26 2.46 5.10 4.14
C ARG A 26 3.67 5.98 3.93
N GLU A 27 4.81 5.59 4.49
CA GLU A 27 6.06 6.34 4.35
C GLU A 27 6.45 6.46 2.87
N VAL A 28 6.40 5.36 2.12
CA VAL A 28 6.67 5.37 0.68
C VAL A 28 5.68 6.26 -0.07
N VAL A 29 4.36 6.16 0.16
CA VAL A 29 3.38 7.05 -0.49
C VAL A 29 3.44 8.50 -0.03
N GLN A 30 3.97 8.79 1.16
CA GLN A 30 4.22 10.15 1.63
C GLN A 30 5.43 10.79 0.95
N ASN A 31 6.43 10.00 0.54
CA ASN A 31 7.56 10.48 -0.25
C ASN A 31 7.17 10.83 -1.70
N PHE A 32 6.00 10.39 -2.16
CA PHE A 32 5.45 10.78 -3.45
C PHE A 32 4.63 12.08 -3.38
N ASP A 33 4.61 12.82 -4.49
CA ASP A 33 3.86 14.06 -4.65
C ASP A 33 2.37 13.84 -4.32
N ALA A 34 1.75 14.86 -3.70
CA ALA A 34 0.34 14.80 -3.34
C ALA A 34 -0.60 14.65 -4.55
N GLU A 35 -0.12 14.99 -5.73
CA GLU A 35 -0.85 14.95 -6.98
C GLU A 35 -0.60 13.65 -7.77
N GLN A 36 0.29 12.75 -7.30
CA GLN A 36 0.55 11.49 -7.97
C GLN A 36 -0.62 10.51 -7.83
N ARG A 37 -1.07 10.00 -8.98
CA ARG A 37 -2.13 9.00 -9.09
C ARG A 37 -1.52 7.61 -9.17
N PHE A 38 -2.08 6.68 -8.39
CA PHE A 38 -1.68 5.28 -8.39
C PHE A 38 -2.63 4.44 -9.24
N HIS A 39 -2.09 3.46 -9.94
CA HIS A 39 -2.83 2.57 -10.81
C HIS A 39 -2.43 1.11 -10.54
N SER A 40 -3.41 0.28 -10.26
CA SER A 40 -3.32 -1.18 -10.34
C SER A 40 -3.66 -1.62 -11.76
N CYS A 41 -3.16 -2.79 -12.19
CA CYS A 41 -3.59 -3.42 -13.45
C CYS A 41 -5.12 -3.55 -13.58
N SER A 42 -5.87 -3.49 -12.48
CA SER A 42 -7.34 -3.58 -12.47
C SER A 42 -8.07 -2.33 -11.98
N VAL A 43 -7.36 -1.35 -11.40
CA VAL A 43 -7.98 -0.14 -10.82
C VAL A 43 -7.11 1.06 -11.12
N THR A 44 -7.68 2.08 -11.72
CA THR A 44 -6.99 3.33 -12.04
C THR A 44 -7.44 4.46 -11.10
N ASP A 45 -6.62 5.51 -10.97
CA ASP A 45 -6.96 6.74 -10.24
C ASP A 45 -7.04 6.61 -8.70
N LEU A 46 -6.20 5.74 -8.12
CA LEU A 46 -6.13 5.62 -6.65
C LEU A 46 -5.34 6.79 -6.06
N THR A 47 -5.86 7.35 -4.96
CA THR A 47 -5.17 8.37 -4.16
C THR A 47 -4.28 7.72 -3.10
N LYS A 48 -3.48 8.52 -2.38
CA LYS A 48 -2.59 8.05 -1.30
C LYS A 48 -3.34 7.26 -0.23
N ASP A 49 -4.52 7.71 0.18
CA ASP A 49 -5.34 7.00 1.16
C ASP A 49 -5.93 5.71 0.56
N THR A 50 -6.46 5.78 -0.67
CA THR A 50 -7.09 4.62 -1.31
C THR A 50 -6.08 3.53 -1.65
N VAL A 51 -4.84 3.88 -2.01
CA VAL A 51 -3.79 2.89 -2.29
C VAL A 51 -3.36 2.18 -1.02
N ILE A 52 -3.28 2.86 0.13
CA ILE A 52 -2.99 2.22 1.43
C ILE A 52 -4.09 1.23 1.80
N GLU A 53 -5.36 1.62 1.67
CA GLU A 53 -6.48 0.71 1.88
C GLU A 53 -6.45 -0.48 0.91
N PHE A 54 -6.07 -0.25 -0.35
CA PHE A 54 -5.94 -1.29 -1.35
C PHE A 54 -4.83 -2.29 -1.01
N LEU A 55 -3.65 -1.82 -0.60
CA LEU A 55 -2.56 -2.70 -0.17
C LEU A 55 -2.91 -3.44 1.14
N SER A 56 -3.63 -2.79 2.06
CA SER A 56 -4.17 -3.41 3.27
C SER A 56 -5.14 -4.54 2.93
N ASN A 57 -6.09 -4.28 2.04
CA ASN A 57 -7.14 -5.22 1.66
C ASN A 57 -6.61 -6.38 0.80
N ASN A 58 -5.49 -6.18 0.09
CA ASN A 58 -4.81 -7.25 -0.64
C ASN A 58 -4.16 -8.31 0.27
N GLY A 59 -4.18 -8.12 1.59
CA GLY A 59 -3.66 -9.09 2.56
C GLY A 59 -2.14 -9.27 2.54
N LYS A 60 -1.43 -8.41 1.81
CA LYS A 60 0.04 -8.42 1.68
C LYS A 60 0.76 -7.51 2.67
N LEU A 61 0.05 -6.53 3.25
CA LEU A 61 0.61 -5.67 4.29
C LEU A 61 0.10 -6.11 5.66
N SER A 62 1.03 -6.36 6.59
CA SER A 62 0.67 -6.60 7.97
C SER A 62 0.45 -5.24 8.67
N SER A 63 -0.71 -5.03 9.28
CA SER A 63 -1.02 -3.79 10.03
C SER A 63 -0.11 -3.59 11.26
N ASN A 64 0.63 -4.62 11.63
CA ASN A 64 1.53 -4.65 12.77
C ASN A 64 2.58 -5.72 12.46
N GLY A 65 3.84 -5.58 12.87
CA GLY A 65 4.87 -6.63 12.77
C GLY A 65 4.56 -7.90 13.61
N ASN A 66 3.28 -8.17 13.87
CA ASN A 66 2.76 -9.30 14.58
C ASN A 66 1.55 -9.81 13.80
N GLY A 67 1.71 -10.98 13.17
CA GLY A 67 0.61 -11.71 12.55
C GLY A 67 -0.49 -11.98 13.58
N GLY A 68 -1.55 -11.20 13.51
CA GLY A 68 -2.71 -11.31 14.37
C GLY A 68 -3.94 -11.06 13.52
N CYS A 69 -4.45 -12.12 12.91
CA CYS A 69 -5.76 -12.16 12.30
C CYS A 69 -6.83 -11.75 13.33
N ALA A 70 -7.31 -10.52 13.21
CA ALA A 70 -8.53 -10.05 13.87
C ALA A 70 -9.66 -10.00 12.83
N CYS A 71 -10.01 -11.15 12.24
CA CYS A 71 -11.32 -11.30 11.63
C CYS A 71 -12.33 -11.57 12.77
N GLY A 72 -12.78 -10.51 13.42
CA GLY A 72 -14.04 -10.51 14.16
C GLY A 72 -15.20 -10.58 13.16
N HIS A 73 -15.49 -11.76 12.63
CA HIS A 73 -16.76 -12.04 11.98
C HIS A 73 -17.75 -12.48 13.07
N SER A 74 -18.35 -11.49 13.75
CA SER A 74 -19.61 -11.72 14.46
C SER A 74 -20.73 -11.60 13.43
N GLY A 75 -21.33 -12.74 13.09
CA GLY A 75 -22.51 -12.90 12.25
C GLY A 75 -23.07 -14.29 12.47
#